data_AF-A0A329CI27-F1
#
_entry.id   AF-A0A329CI27-F1
#
_cell.length_a   1.000
_cell.length_b   1.000
_cell.length_c   1.000
_cell.angle_alpha   90.00
_cell.angle_beta   90.00
_cell.angle_gamma   90.00
#
_symmetry.space_group_name_H-M   'P 1'
#
loop_
_entity.id
_entity.type
_entity.pdbx_description
1 polymer ?
#
loop_
_entity_poly.entity_id
_entity_poly.type
_entity_poly.pdbx_seq_one_letter_code
_entity_poly.pdbx_strand_id
1 'polypeptide(L)'
;MLSFGRFTVVLDACALFPMVVRDVLLTFADHEFYAPRWSPRIHDEWTRNLAARFADKSAANDAMPKITGIRNAMASAGRHGR
;
A
#
# COMPACT_ATOMS: atom_id res chain seq x y z
N MET A 1 11.83 23.83 7.66
CA MET A 1 11.57 22.44 7.23
C MET A 1 11.02 22.52 5.82
N LEU A 2 11.71 21.95 4.82
CA LEU A 2 11.30 22.06 3.42
C LEU A 2 10.01 21.27 3.24
N SER A 3 8.92 21.92 2.85
CA SER A 3 7.67 21.24 2.48
C SER A 3 7.89 20.57 1.12
N PHE A 4 8.16 19.26 1.12
CA PHE A 4 8.32 18.44 -0.09
C PHE A 4 6.98 18.05 -0.73
N GLY A 5 5.92 18.86 -0.57
CA GLY A 5 4.63 18.70 -1.26
C GLY A 5 4.68 18.82 -2.79
N ARG A 6 5.87 18.76 -3.40
CA ARG A 6 6.12 18.95 -4.84
C ARG A 6 6.42 17.64 -5.57
N PHE A 7 6.99 16.63 -4.88
CA PHE A 7 7.37 15.37 -5.53
C PHE A 7 6.31 14.30 -5.27
N THR A 8 5.31 14.27 -6.14
CA THR A 8 4.25 13.25 -6.11
C THR A 8 4.69 12.02 -6.89
N VAL A 9 4.56 10.84 -6.27
CA VAL A 9 4.88 9.56 -6.89
C VAL A 9 3.64 8.68 -6.91
N VAL A 10 3.28 8.17 -8.08
CA VAL A 10 2.22 7.17 -8.21
C VAL A 10 2.81 5.79 -8.01
N LEU A 11 2.36 5.08 -6.98
CA LEU A 11 2.76 3.70 -6.71
C LEU A 11 1.83 2.73 -7.43
N ASP A 12 2.39 1.83 -8.22
CA ASP A 12 1.63 0.80 -8.94
C ASP A 12 1.37 -0.45 -8.07
N ALA A 13 0.40 -1.28 -8.47
CA ALA A 13 0.04 -2.50 -7.78
C ALA A 13 1.23 -3.46 -7.63
N CYS A 14 2.11 -3.54 -8.64
CA CYS A 14 3.31 -4.39 -8.58
C CYS A 14 4.32 -3.94 -7.50
N ALA A 15 4.36 -2.65 -7.18
CA ALA A 15 5.22 -2.11 -6.12
C ALA A 15 4.58 -2.25 -4.72
N LEU A 16 3.24 -2.18 -4.66
CA LEU A 16 2.47 -2.30 -3.41
C LEU A 16 2.23 -3.75 -2.97
N PHE A 17 2.32 -4.71 -3.89
CA PHE A 17 2.04 -6.11 -3.59
C PHE A 17 3.11 -6.79 -2.69
N PRO A 18 4.42 -6.75 -3.02
CA PRO A 18 5.44 -7.36 -2.18
C PRO A 18 5.58 -6.62 -0.85
N MET A 19 5.51 -7.34 0.26
CA MET A 19 5.49 -6.76 1.60
C MET A 19 6.69 -5.83 1.87
N VAL A 20 7.91 -6.28 1.59
CA VAL A 20 9.14 -5.53 1.86
C VAL A 20 9.22 -4.25 1.03
N VAL A 21 8.89 -4.33 -0.26
CA VAL A 21 8.93 -3.17 -1.16
C VAL A 21 7.90 -2.13 -0.73
N ARG A 22 6.67 -2.58 -0.43
CA ARG A 22 5.62 -1.70 0.08
C ARG A 22 6.04 -1.00 1.36
N ASP A 23 6.61 -1.74 2.31
CA ASP A 23 7.02 -1.21 3.62
C ASP A 23 8.05 -0.08 3.47
N VAL A 24 9.15 -0.35 2.75
CA VAL A 24 10.20 0.65 2.50
C VAL A 24 9.67 1.92 1.83
N LEU A 25 8.85 1.76 0.79
CA LEU A 25 8.27 2.89 0.05
C LEU A 25 7.37 3.75 0.97
N LEU A 26 6.54 3.11 1.78
CA LEU A 26 5.65 3.82 2.70
C LEU A 26 6.41 4.46 3.87
N THR A 27 7.48 3.84 4.37
CA THR A 27 8.36 4.46 5.36
C THR A 27 9.03 5.71 4.80
N PHE A 28 9.47 5.69 3.53
CA PHE A 28 10.03 6.89 2.90
C PHE A 28 8.98 7.98 2.71
N ALA A 29 7.75 7.61 2.36
CA ALA A 29 6.65 8.57 2.32
C ALA A 29 6.33 9.16 3.70
N ASP A 30 6.36 8.35 4.75
CA ASP A 30 6.12 8.77 6.14
C ASP A 30 7.20 9.74 6.66
N HIS A 31 8.45 9.55 6.22
CA HIS A 31 9.55 10.48 6.45
C HIS A 31 9.56 11.70 5.50
N GLU A 32 8.46 11.97 4.81
CA GLU A 32 8.27 13.12 3.92
C GLU A 32 9.24 13.20 2.72
N PHE A 33 9.84 12.08 2.31
CA PHE A 33 10.72 12.06 1.13
C PHE A 33 9.95 12.27 -0.18
N TYR A 34 8.67 11.91 -0.22
CA TYR A 34 7.77 12.13 -1.37
C TYR A 34 6.29 12.00 -0.95
N ALA A 35 5.38 12.44 -1.81
CA ALA A 35 3.93 12.28 -1.61
C ALA A 35 3.39 11.06 -2.41
N PRO A 36 3.07 9.93 -1.76
CA PRO A 36 2.58 8.74 -2.44
C PRO A 36 1.12 8.92 -2.88
N ARG A 37 0.81 8.48 -4.10
CA ARG A 37 -0.56 8.40 -4.63
C ARG A 37 -0.79 7.06 -5.30
N TRP A 38 -2.04 6.63 -5.35
CA TRP A 38 -2.48 5.52 -6.18
C TRP A 38 -3.98 5.66 -6.46
N SER A 39 -4.44 5.04 -7.54
CA SER A 39 -5.86 5.02 -7.89
C SER A 39 -6.62 3.95 -7.12
N PRO A 40 -7.96 4.04 -7.02
CA PRO A 40 -8.79 2.94 -6.51
C PRO A 40 -8.53 1.63 -7.26
N ARG A 41 -8.30 1.69 -8.59
CA ARG A 41 -7.99 0.52 -9.42
C ARG A 41 -6.71 -0.19 -8.96
N ILE A 42 -5.64 0.58 -8.74
CA ILE A 42 -4.38 0.04 -8.21
C ILE A 42 -4.60 -0.58 -6.84
N HIS A 43 -5.35 0.12 -5.96
CA HIS A 43 -5.65 -0.37 -4.62
C HIS A 43 -6.37 -1.73 -4.64
N ASP A 44 -7.37 -1.88 -5.51
CA ASP A 44 -8.11 -3.14 -5.66
C ASP A 44 -7.26 -4.25 -6.30
N GLU A 45 -6.36 -3.90 -7.21
CA GLU A 45 -5.48 -4.87 -7.86
C GLU A 45 -4.50 -5.54 -6.89
N TRP A 46 -3.71 -4.76 -6.14
CA TRP A 46 -2.73 -5.37 -5.23
C TRP A 46 -3.40 -6.11 -4.06
N THR A 47 -4.56 -5.63 -3.58
CA THR A 47 -5.31 -6.30 -2.50
C THR A 47 -5.91 -7.63 -2.95
N ARG A 48 -6.48 -7.70 -4.17
CA ARG A 48 -6.96 -8.97 -4.75
C ARG A 48 -5.83 -9.96 -4.95
N ASN A 49 -4.69 -9.52 -5.49
CA ASN A 49 -3.52 -10.38 -5.68
C ASN A 49 -2.98 -10.89 -4.34
N LEU A 50 -2.97 -10.04 -3.30
CA LEU A 50 -2.57 -10.44 -1.95
C LEU A 50 -3.51 -11.50 -1.39
N ALA A 51 -4.83 -11.31 -1.50
CA ALA A 51 -5.83 -12.27 -1.05
C ALA A 51 -5.70 -13.62 -1.78
N ALA A 52 -5.53 -13.61 -3.11
CA ALA A 52 -5.32 -14.81 -3.90
C ALA A 52 -4.06 -15.58 -3.45
N ARG A 53 -2.95 -14.88 -3.17
CA ARG A 53 -1.70 -15.50 -2.68
C ARG A 53 -1.84 -16.16 -1.32
N PHE A 54 -2.70 -15.66 -0.43
CA PHE A 54 -2.96 -16.29 0.86
C PHE A 54 -3.95 -17.46 0.76
N ALA A 55 -4.92 -17.37 -0.15
CA ALA A 55 -5.84 -18.47 -0.44
C ALA A 55 -5.11 -19.70 -0.99
N ASP A 56 -4.15 -19.49 -1.91
CA ASP A 56 -3.29 -20.53 -2.48
C ASP A 56 -2.44 -21.25 -1.41
N LYS A 57 -2.05 -20.56 -0.34
CA LYS A 57 -1.22 -21.09 0.74
C LYS A 57 -1.97 -21.85 1.86
N SER A 58 -3.26 -22.16 1.69
CA SER A 58 -4.06 -23.06 2.54
C SER A 58 -4.23 -22.70 4.04
N ALA A 59 -4.23 -21.41 4.39
CA ALA A 59 -4.68 -20.93 5.72
C ALA A 59 -5.63 -19.73 5.61
N ALA A 60 -6.62 -19.82 4.71
CA ALA A 60 -7.50 -18.71 4.34
C ALA A 60 -8.25 -18.07 5.54
N ASN A 61 -8.56 -18.85 6.59
CA ASN A 61 -9.30 -18.35 7.76
C ASN A 61 -8.54 -17.30 8.58
N ASP A 62 -7.21 -17.40 8.70
CA ASP A 62 -6.40 -16.47 9.51
C ASP A 62 -5.84 -15.29 8.69
N ALA A 63 -5.84 -15.40 7.36
CA ALA A 63 -5.26 -14.41 6.47
C ALA A 63 -6.20 -13.23 6.20
N MET A 64 -7.52 -13.49 6.11
CA MET A 64 -8.51 -12.47 5.76
C MET A 64 -8.57 -11.28 6.74
N PRO A 65 -8.52 -11.49 8.08
CA PRO A 65 -8.46 -10.39 9.04
C PRO A 65 -7.20 -9.53 8.87
N LYS A 66 -6.04 -10.16 8.59
CA LYS A 66 -4.75 -9.48 8.38
C LYS A 66 -4.77 -8.64 7.10
N ILE A 67 -5.29 -9.18 6.00
CA ILE A 67 -5.43 -8.46 4.72
C ILE A 67 -6.33 -7.24 4.90
N THR A 68 -7.44 -7.38 5.63
CA THR A 68 -8.36 -6.27 5.92
C THR A 68 -7.68 -5.15 6.72
N GLY A 69 -6.87 -5.51 7.72
CA GLY A 69 -6.07 -4.56 8.50
C GLY A 69 -5.10 -3.75 7.63
N ILE A 70 -4.34 -4.43 6.77
CA ILE A 70 -3.41 -3.78 5.85
C ILE A 70 -4.18 -2.87 4.87
N ARG A 71 -5.32 -3.33 4.34
CA ARG A 71 -6.15 -2.54 3.42
C ARG A 71 -6.59 -1.21 4.04
N ASN A 72 -7.09 -1.24 5.28
CA ASN A 72 -7.59 -0.05 5.96
C ASN A 72 -6.47 0.94 6.28
N ALA A 73 -5.32 0.45 6.76
CA ALA A 73 -4.14 1.28 7.02
C ALA A 73 -3.62 1.96 5.74
N MET A 74 -3.62 1.23 4.62
CA MET A 74 -3.24 1.77 3.32
C MET A 74 -4.21 2.86 2.86
N ALA A 75 -5.52 2.65 3.02
CA ALA A 75 -6.51 3.65 2.62
C ALA A 75 -6.27 5.03 3.28
N SER A 76 -5.83 5.07 4.53
CA SER A 76 -5.39 6.32 5.18
C SER A 76 -4.09 6.88 4.60
N ALA A 77 -3.07 6.04 4.35
CA ALA A 77 -1.75 6.49 3.89
C ALA A 77 -1.79 7.24 2.54
N GLY A 78 -2.57 6.78 1.56
CA GLY A 78 -2.62 7.38 0.20
C GLY A 78 -3.33 8.73 0.11
N ARG A 79 -3.96 9.18 1.20
CA ARG A 79 -4.69 10.46 1.27
C ARG A 79 -3.83 11.61 1.83
N HIS A 80 -2.66 11.34 2.39
CA HIS A 80 -1.80 12.33 3.07
C HIS A 80 -0.97 13.19 2.12
N GLY A 81 -1.59 13.80 1.11
CA GLY A 81 -1.03 14.98 0.46
C GLY A 81 -1.88 16.17 0.85
N ARG A 82 -1.50 16.85 1.93
CA ARG A 82 -1.92 18.23 2.21
C ARG A 82 -1.03 19.18 1.43
#